data_AF-A0A955WKN5-F1
#
_entry.id   AF-A0A955WKN5-F1
#
_cell.length_a   1.000
_cell.length_b   1.000
_cell.length_c   1.000
_cell.angle_alpha   90.00
_cell.angle_beta   90.00
_cell.angle_gamma   90.00
#
_symmetry.space_group_name_H-M   'P 1'
#
loop_
_entity.id
_entity.type
_entity.pdbx_description
1 polymer ?
#
loop_
_entity_poly.entity_id
_entity_poly.type
_entity_poly.pdbx_seq_one_letter_code
_entity_poly.pdbx_strand_id
1 'polypeptide(L)'
;MQRSLHRTLMVLLAAGGLIFGGCEGATGPAGPAGDAGPAGPTGPEGPTGPEGPEGPQGPQGEQGEQGEQGEQGDPGLSGEPGMDGEDGEQGPAGPPGEQGDPGDPGDPGPAGPPGEQGEPGDPGAPGDPGAPGQDGEDGQPGQDGADGRTSLVRTTQIGPGEDCPNGGVAVETGIDDNGDGTLGDDEVDDVAFVCNGNGPAAVGDRVIRNQDDVDALAGVARIEGDLRVINSDVVDLLLPGITAVTGNVEISDNIDLLTIDLSSLSSVGGGVDVDHNPAVTDIDLQSLSDVGGHLYVGDNPNVDTVDLAGVNRVSGAFIVSTGSAGDIVLDGLPDFVGGDAYIGDNAGLRALVLRDGFVGGDLTVNGNSNLAALGVDGRLFVAFDSYVTNNAALAEGDAIDFLLSLFAAGDLLIEGNAP
;
A
#
# COMPACT_ATOMS: atom_id res chain seq x y z
N MET A 1 -54.51 -39.43 7.56
CA MET A 1 -55.72 -38.63 7.27
C MET A 1 -55.36 -37.17 7.48
N GLN A 2 -55.47 -36.35 6.43
CA GLN A 2 -55.50 -34.86 6.37
C GLN A 2 -54.44 -34.05 7.14
N ARG A 3 -53.86 -32.94 6.68
CA ARG A 3 -53.77 -32.15 5.44
C ARG A 3 -52.77 -31.04 5.84
N SER A 4 -51.77 -30.72 5.03
CA SER A 4 -51.49 -29.35 4.54
C SER A 4 -50.07 -29.24 3.99
N LEU A 5 -49.98 -29.18 2.66
CA LEU A 5 -48.88 -28.56 1.93
C LEU A 5 -48.89 -27.03 2.19
N HIS A 6 -47.74 -26.43 2.49
CA HIS A 6 -47.44 -25.00 2.29
C HIS A 6 -46.10 -24.96 1.54
N ARG A 7 -46.09 -24.90 0.21
CA ARG A 7 -46.11 -23.70 -0.65
C ARG A 7 -44.86 -22.82 -0.49
N THR A 8 -43.84 -23.21 -1.25
CA THR A 8 -42.82 -22.39 -1.89
C THR A 8 -43.41 -21.10 -2.46
N LEU A 9 -42.86 -19.95 -2.04
CA LEU A 9 -43.10 -18.65 -2.67
C LEU A 9 -41.80 -18.22 -3.37
N MET A 10 -41.61 -18.72 -4.59
CA MET A 10 -40.68 -18.13 -5.55
C MET A 10 -41.34 -16.87 -6.13
N VAL A 11 -40.71 -15.72 -5.90
CA VAL A 11 -41.07 -14.47 -6.59
C VAL A 11 -40.41 -14.50 -7.96
N LEU A 12 -41.19 -14.88 -8.98
CA LEU A 12 -40.82 -14.75 -10.39
C LEU A 12 -41.53 -13.49 -10.94
N LEU A 13 -40.75 -12.48 -11.31
CA LEU A 13 -41.23 -11.30 -12.04
C LEU A 13 -41.65 -11.70 -13.46
N ALA A 14 -42.95 -11.79 -13.72
CA ALA A 14 -43.52 -11.99 -15.04
C ALA A 14 -43.72 -10.64 -15.75
N ALA A 15 -42.97 -10.41 -16.81
CA ALA A 15 -43.25 -9.37 -17.81
C ALA A 15 -44.49 -9.78 -18.63
N GLY A 16 -45.55 -8.99 -18.55
CA GLY A 16 -46.77 -9.17 -19.34
C GLY A 16 -46.62 -8.61 -20.75
N GLY A 17 -46.92 -9.45 -21.75
CA GLY A 17 -47.10 -9.04 -23.14
C GLY A 17 -48.57 -8.78 -23.49
N LEU A 18 -48.79 -7.83 -24.40
CA LEU A 18 -50.02 -7.71 -25.20
C LEU A 18 -49.59 -7.36 -26.64
N ILE A 19 -49.86 -8.24 -27.62
CA ILE A 19 -49.73 -7.94 -29.05
C ILE A 19 -51.07 -8.27 -29.73
N PHE A 20 -51.72 -7.23 -30.26
CA PHE A 20 -52.78 -7.33 -31.26
C PHE A 20 -52.14 -7.46 -32.64
N GLY A 21 -52.61 -8.43 -33.43
CA GLY A 21 -52.27 -8.55 -34.84
C GLY A 21 -52.82 -7.38 -35.65
N GLY A 22 -51.97 -6.80 -36.49
CA GLY A 22 -52.29 -5.75 -37.45
C GLY A 22 -51.33 -5.84 -38.63
N CYS A 23 -51.91 -5.93 -39.82
CA CYS A 23 -51.31 -6.10 -41.14
C CYS A 23 -50.09 -5.20 -41.44
N GLU A 24 -49.09 -5.82 -42.07
CA GLU A 24 -47.84 -5.26 -42.58
C GLU A 24 -48.10 -4.12 -43.58
N GLY A 25 -47.86 -2.88 -43.13
CA GLY A 25 -47.80 -1.70 -44.00
C GLY A 25 -46.36 -1.51 -44.50
N ALA A 26 -46.20 -1.31 -45.81
CA ALA A 26 -44.91 -1.11 -46.45
C ALA A 26 -44.07 -0.02 -45.74
N THR A 27 -42.82 -0.37 -45.41
CA THR A 27 -41.84 0.53 -44.79
C THR A 27 -41.62 1.77 -45.66
N GLY A 28 -41.91 2.96 -45.11
CA GLY A 28 -41.58 4.22 -45.77
C GLY A 28 -40.07 4.41 -45.93
N PRO A 29 -39.61 5.23 -46.91
CA PRO A 29 -38.18 5.46 -47.11
C PRO A 29 -37.54 6.03 -45.84
N ALA A 30 -36.30 5.61 -45.56
CA ALA A 30 -35.53 6.09 -44.42
C ALA A 30 -35.41 7.62 -44.45
N GLY A 31 -35.66 8.26 -43.31
CA GLY A 31 -35.48 9.71 -43.16
C GLY A 31 -34.00 10.10 -43.34
N PRO A 32 -33.72 11.35 -43.76
CA PRO A 32 -32.34 11.82 -43.88
C PRO A 32 -31.61 11.71 -42.53
N ALA A 33 -30.32 11.38 -42.58
CA ALA A 33 -29.46 11.32 -41.40
C ALA A 33 -29.48 12.67 -40.66
N GLY A 34 -29.63 12.62 -39.33
CA GLY A 34 -29.60 13.82 -38.49
C GLY A 34 -28.22 14.48 -38.51
N ASP A 35 -28.20 15.80 -38.46
CA ASP A 35 -26.97 16.60 -38.42
C ASP A 35 -26.09 16.19 -37.23
N ALA A 36 -24.78 16.22 -37.42
CA ALA A 36 -23.81 15.93 -36.38
C ALA A 36 -23.99 16.90 -35.19
N GLY A 37 -24.02 16.35 -33.97
CA GLY A 37 -24.11 17.16 -32.76
C GLY A 37 -22.92 18.12 -32.63
N PRO A 38 -23.11 19.30 -31.99
CA PRO A 38 -22.02 20.24 -31.78
C PRO A 38 -20.91 19.63 -30.92
N ALA A 39 -19.66 20.04 -31.16
CA ALA A 39 -18.52 19.64 -30.37
C ALA A 39 -18.72 20.00 -28.88
N GLY A 40 -18.32 19.09 -27.99
CA GLY A 40 -18.40 19.34 -26.54
C GLY A 40 -17.52 20.52 -26.11
N PRO A 41 -17.87 21.22 -25.02
CA PRO A 41 -17.07 22.32 -24.51
C PRO A 41 -15.68 21.85 -24.08
N THR A 42 -14.68 22.71 -24.29
CA THR A 42 -13.31 22.52 -23.78
C THR A 42 -13.34 22.39 -22.25
N GLY A 43 -12.58 21.43 -21.71
CA GLY A 43 -12.47 21.22 -20.27
C GLY A 43 -11.90 22.46 -19.53
N PRO A 44 -12.22 22.62 -18.23
CA PRO A 44 -11.69 23.74 -17.44
C PRO A 44 -10.16 23.67 -17.34
N GLU A 45 -9.54 24.84 -17.26
CA GLU A 45 -8.10 25.00 -17.02
C GLU A 45 -7.71 24.37 -15.66
N GLY A 46 -6.55 23.72 -15.60
CA GLY A 46 -6.06 23.10 -14.38
C GLY A 46 -5.75 24.14 -13.30
N PRO A 47 -5.80 23.77 -12.00
CA PRO A 47 -5.49 24.69 -10.92
C PRO A 47 -4.04 25.16 -11.00
N THR A 48 -3.80 26.44 -10.69
CA THR A 48 -2.47 27.03 -10.56
C THR A 48 -1.67 26.28 -9.49
N GLY A 49 -0.40 25.98 -9.78
CA GLY A 49 0.50 25.32 -8.82
C GLY A 49 0.70 26.15 -7.54
N PRO A 50 1.06 25.51 -6.41
CA PRO A 50 1.29 26.22 -5.15
C PRO A 50 2.46 27.21 -5.27
N GLU A 51 2.36 28.30 -4.52
CA GLU A 51 3.42 29.32 -4.40
C GLU A 51 4.71 28.68 -3.86
N GLY A 52 5.86 29.06 -4.45
CA GLY A 52 7.16 28.57 -4.02
C GLY A 52 7.53 29.07 -2.61
N PRO A 53 8.35 28.33 -1.85
CA PRO A 53 8.78 28.77 -0.52
C PRO A 53 9.56 30.09 -0.57
N GLU A 54 9.41 30.90 0.47
CA GLU A 54 10.12 32.17 0.65
C GLU A 54 11.64 31.96 0.59
N GLY A 55 12.33 32.78 -0.22
CA GLY A 55 13.79 32.71 -0.35
C GLY A 55 14.50 33.13 0.95
N PRO A 56 15.69 32.58 1.24
CA PRO A 56 16.43 32.95 2.44
C PRO A 56 16.80 34.45 2.44
N GLN A 57 16.74 35.07 3.61
CA GLN A 57 17.14 36.46 3.81
C GLN A 57 18.59 36.69 3.35
N GLY A 58 18.80 37.68 2.49
CA GLY A 58 20.13 38.04 1.98
C GLY A 58 21.07 38.53 3.10
N PRO A 59 22.39 38.35 2.95
CA PRO A 59 23.36 38.83 3.93
C PRO A 59 23.30 40.36 4.08
N GLN A 60 23.56 40.83 5.30
CA GLN A 60 23.62 42.26 5.63
C GLN A 60 24.70 42.96 4.79
N GLY A 61 24.31 44.03 4.08
CA GLY A 61 25.23 44.80 3.24
C GLY A 61 26.33 45.50 4.04
N GLU A 62 27.53 45.58 3.47
CA GLU A 62 28.67 46.30 4.04
C GLU A 62 28.40 47.81 4.12
N GLN A 63 28.97 48.45 5.14
CA GLN A 63 28.84 49.88 5.41
C GLN A 63 29.47 50.68 4.25
N GLY A 64 28.68 51.53 3.59
CA GLY A 64 29.13 52.36 2.48
C GLY A 64 30.21 53.36 2.85
N GLU A 65 31.18 53.55 1.96
CA GLU A 65 32.22 54.57 2.08
C GLU A 65 31.64 55.99 2.06
N GLN A 66 32.25 56.89 2.84
CA GLN A 66 31.86 58.29 2.96
C GLN A 66 31.98 58.99 1.59
N GLY A 67 30.86 59.49 1.07
CA GLY A 67 30.81 60.18 -0.22
C GLY A 67 31.65 61.45 -0.24
N GLU A 68 32.34 61.68 -1.36
CA GLU A 68 33.09 62.91 -1.62
C GLU A 68 32.15 64.13 -1.63
N GLN A 69 32.63 65.21 -0.99
CA GLN A 69 31.91 66.47 -0.84
C GLN A 69 31.70 67.14 -2.21
N GLY A 70 30.44 67.44 -2.54
CA GLY A 70 30.08 68.07 -3.80
C GLY A 70 30.65 69.48 -3.97
N GLU A 71 31.10 69.80 -5.19
CA GLU A 71 31.52 71.14 -5.58
C GLU A 71 30.33 72.12 -5.54
N GLN A 72 30.48 73.23 -4.82
CA GLN A 72 29.53 74.34 -4.88
C GLN A 72 30.23 75.70 -4.82
N GLY A 73 30.06 76.48 -5.90
CA GLY A 73 29.94 77.94 -5.91
C GLY A 73 31.22 78.77 -6.11
N ASP A 74 31.37 79.34 -7.31
CA ASP A 74 32.31 80.43 -7.63
C ASP A 74 31.99 81.76 -6.88
N PRO A 75 32.95 82.71 -6.76
CA PRO A 75 33.38 83.28 -5.47
C PRO A 75 32.66 84.54 -4.97
N GLY A 76 32.66 84.71 -3.65
CA GLY A 76 32.57 86.03 -2.99
C GLY A 76 33.96 86.50 -2.52
N LEU A 77 34.33 87.76 -2.81
CA LEU A 77 35.65 88.34 -2.54
C LEU A 77 35.92 88.63 -1.04
N SER A 78 37.14 88.25 -0.63
CA SER A 78 37.98 88.53 0.56
C SER A 78 37.53 89.46 1.71
N GLY A 79 37.79 88.97 2.93
CA GLY A 79 38.36 89.70 4.07
C GLY A 79 39.22 88.75 4.94
N GLU A 80 40.50 89.08 5.15
CA GLU A 80 41.51 88.29 5.90
C GLU A 80 41.40 88.44 7.46
N PRO A 81 42.35 87.93 8.29
CA PRO A 81 42.26 86.69 9.09
C PRO A 81 42.22 86.94 10.62
N GLY A 82 41.95 85.87 11.40
CA GLY A 82 42.25 85.79 12.84
C GLY A 82 42.52 84.34 13.27
N MET A 83 43.64 84.13 13.98
CA MET A 83 44.33 82.84 14.26
C MET A 83 43.93 82.15 15.59
N ASP A 84 44.12 80.82 15.56
CA ASP A 84 44.33 79.71 16.52
C ASP A 84 44.37 79.83 18.06
N GLY A 85 43.99 78.70 18.69
CA GLY A 85 44.59 78.07 19.88
C GLY A 85 43.56 77.43 20.85
N GLU A 86 43.71 76.30 21.53
CA GLU A 86 44.73 75.23 21.71
C GLU A 86 44.05 74.05 22.48
N ASP A 87 44.68 72.87 22.51
CA ASP A 87 44.26 71.63 23.21
C ASP A 87 44.42 71.64 24.75
N GLY A 88 43.76 70.68 25.43
CA GLY A 88 44.13 70.09 26.74
C GLY A 88 42.93 69.81 27.66
N GLU A 89 42.83 68.78 28.52
CA GLU A 89 43.64 67.63 28.95
C GLU A 89 42.68 66.61 29.67
N GLN A 90 43.15 65.40 29.98
CA GLN A 90 42.39 64.25 30.50
C GLN A 90 42.38 64.07 32.05
N GLY A 91 41.21 63.67 32.59
CA GLY A 91 41.01 62.71 33.70
C GLY A 91 40.80 63.27 35.13
N PRO A 92 40.29 62.51 36.14
CA PRO A 92 40.01 61.06 36.22
C PRO A 92 38.71 60.60 36.98
N ALA A 93 38.60 59.26 37.14
CA ALA A 93 37.60 58.30 37.67
C ALA A 93 36.56 58.62 38.79
N GLY A 94 35.40 57.93 38.73
CA GLY A 94 34.27 57.86 39.72
C GLY A 94 34.53 56.94 40.94
N PRO A 95 33.57 56.68 41.88
CA PRO A 95 32.24 56.02 41.68
C PRO A 95 31.18 56.51 42.74
N PRO A 96 30.23 55.74 43.34
CA PRO A 96 29.21 54.75 42.92
C PRO A 96 27.74 55.09 43.34
N GLY A 97 26.74 54.36 42.79
CA GLY A 97 25.55 53.85 43.52
C GLY A 97 24.17 54.52 43.32
N GLU A 98 23.18 53.73 42.92
CA GLU A 98 21.84 54.08 42.37
C GLU A 98 20.72 54.44 43.37
N GLN A 99 19.65 55.11 42.89
CA GLN A 99 18.33 55.16 43.53
C GLN A 99 17.17 55.39 42.52
N GLY A 100 16.30 54.37 42.37
CA GLY A 100 14.82 54.42 42.35
C GLY A 100 14.04 55.06 41.19
N ASP A 101 13.28 54.24 40.45
CA ASP A 101 12.44 54.59 39.30
C ASP A 101 11.20 55.46 39.62
N PRO A 102 10.89 56.47 38.78
CA PRO A 102 9.61 57.21 38.77
C PRO A 102 8.52 56.56 37.87
N GLY A 103 7.26 56.67 38.29
CA GLY A 103 6.11 55.90 37.80
C GLY A 103 5.36 56.37 36.54
N ASP A 104 4.35 55.58 36.20
CA ASP A 104 3.72 55.43 34.88
C ASP A 104 2.77 56.59 34.45
N PRO A 105 2.91 57.07 33.20
CA PRO A 105 1.86 57.80 32.46
C PRO A 105 0.99 56.87 31.58
N GLY A 106 -0.30 57.21 31.48
CA GLY A 106 -1.41 56.29 31.15
C GLY A 106 -1.68 55.89 29.69
N ASP A 107 -2.71 55.04 29.56
CA ASP A 107 -3.02 54.19 28.40
C ASP A 107 -3.24 54.94 27.06
N PRO A 108 -2.59 54.50 25.97
CA PRO A 108 -2.85 54.99 24.62
C PRO A 108 -4.27 54.65 24.09
N GLY A 109 -4.86 55.57 23.33
CA GLY A 109 -6.17 55.39 22.70
C GLY A 109 -6.19 54.32 21.59
N PRO A 110 -7.38 53.78 21.24
CA PRO A 110 -7.51 52.64 20.33
C PRO A 110 -7.05 52.96 18.90
N ALA A 111 -6.43 51.97 18.26
CA ALA A 111 -5.91 52.04 16.89
C ALA A 111 -7.05 52.25 15.86
N GLY A 112 -6.77 53.07 14.84
CA GLY A 112 -7.69 53.27 13.71
C GLY A 112 -7.80 52.02 12.82
N PRO A 113 -8.88 51.86 12.06
CA PRO A 113 -9.09 50.68 11.21
C PRO A 113 -8.01 50.59 10.11
N PRO A 114 -7.59 49.37 9.71
CA PRO A 114 -6.67 49.16 8.59
C PRO A 114 -7.20 49.76 7.29
N GLY A 115 -6.32 50.37 6.49
CA GLY A 115 -6.67 50.89 5.17
C GLY A 115 -7.04 49.78 4.19
N GLU A 116 -7.91 50.09 3.23
CA GLU A 116 -8.37 49.15 2.20
C GLU A 116 -7.19 48.65 1.35
N GLN A 117 -7.21 47.35 1.03
CA GLN A 117 -6.23 46.67 0.19
C GLN A 117 -6.25 47.26 -1.22
N GLY A 118 -5.09 47.69 -1.73
CA GLY A 118 -4.96 48.18 -3.10
C GLY A 118 -5.26 47.08 -4.13
N GLU A 119 -5.91 47.45 -5.24
CA GLU A 119 -6.21 46.51 -6.32
C GLU A 119 -4.93 45.86 -6.89
N PRO A 120 -4.97 44.56 -7.26
CA PRO A 120 -3.84 43.89 -7.91
C PRO A 120 -3.42 44.65 -9.18
N GLY A 121 -2.12 44.85 -9.36
CA GLY A 121 -1.58 45.49 -10.57
C GLY A 121 -1.87 44.66 -11.82
N ASP A 122 -2.17 45.35 -12.93
CA ASP A 122 -2.39 44.73 -14.23
C ASP A 122 -1.23 43.79 -14.63
N PRO A 123 -1.52 42.64 -15.27
CA PRO A 123 -0.49 41.75 -15.79
C PRO A 123 0.49 42.51 -16.71
N GLY A 124 1.78 42.32 -16.49
CA GLY A 124 2.82 42.91 -17.34
C GLY A 124 2.66 42.49 -18.80
N ALA A 125 2.84 43.43 -19.72
CA ALA A 125 2.80 43.15 -21.15
C ALA A 125 3.77 42.01 -21.51
N PRO A 126 3.41 41.09 -22.43
CA PRO A 126 4.32 40.06 -22.91
C PRO A 126 5.62 40.68 -23.41
N GLY A 127 6.76 40.17 -22.95
CA GLY A 127 8.07 40.63 -23.40
C GLY A 127 8.25 40.42 -24.90
N ASP A 128 8.87 41.39 -25.58
CA ASP A 128 9.20 41.27 -26.99
C ASP A 128 10.02 39.98 -27.25
N PRO A 129 9.74 39.26 -28.35
CA PRO A 129 10.56 38.11 -28.74
C PRO A 129 12.04 38.50 -28.81
N GLY A 130 12.88 37.76 -28.11
CA GLY A 130 14.33 37.97 -28.15
C GLY A 130 14.84 37.89 -29.60
N ALA A 131 15.78 38.78 -29.94
CA ALA A 131 16.43 38.74 -31.25
C ALA A 131 16.96 37.31 -31.53
N PRO A 132 16.82 36.79 -32.77
CA PRO A 132 17.41 35.50 -33.13
C PRO A 132 18.89 35.49 -32.74
N GLY A 133 19.30 34.45 -32.02
CA GLY A 133 20.70 34.26 -31.68
C GLY A 133 21.54 34.28 -32.95
N GLN A 134 22.72 34.91 -32.90
CA GLN A 134 23.68 34.78 -33.99
C GLN A 134 24.03 33.31 -34.14
N ASP A 135 24.02 32.81 -35.38
CA ASP A 135 24.46 31.46 -35.69
C ASP A 135 25.85 31.24 -35.07
N GLY A 136 25.98 30.18 -34.26
CA GLY A 136 27.28 29.79 -33.72
C GLY A 136 28.24 29.48 -34.87
N GLU A 137 29.53 29.79 -34.70
CA GLU A 137 30.53 29.31 -35.65
C GLU A 137 30.40 27.80 -35.83
N ASP A 138 30.40 27.34 -37.09
CA ASP A 138 30.35 25.91 -37.41
C ASP A 138 31.39 25.18 -36.55
N GLY A 139 30.91 24.22 -35.74
CA GLY A 139 31.81 23.36 -34.98
C GLY A 139 32.80 22.71 -35.95
N GLN A 140 34.07 22.61 -35.54
CA GLN A 140 35.05 21.82 -36.30
C GLN A 140 34.38 20.47 -36.64
N PRO A 141 34.49 19.99 -37.89
CA PRO A 141 34.02 18.65 -38.22
C PRO A 141 34.54 17.70 -37.14
N GLY A 142 33.63 16.95 -36.53
CA GLY A 142 34.05 15.89 -35.62
C GLY A 142 35.11 15.06 -36.35
N GLN A 143 36.19 14.71 -35.65
CA GLN A 143 37.13 13.73 -36.20
C GLN A 143 36.28 12.56 -36.68
N ASP A 144 36.47 12.14 -37.93
CA ASP A 144 35.82 10.94 -38.46
C ASP A 144 35.94 9.86 -37.39
N GLY A 145 34.80 9.37 -36.89
CA GLY A 145 34.81 8.32 -35.88
C GLY A 145 35.69 7.19 -36.40
N ALA A 146 36.72 6.81 -35.63
CA ALA A 146 37.48 5.61 -35.90
C ALA A 146 36.46 4.49 -36.12
N ASP A 147 36.45 3.97 -37.35
CA ASP A 147 35.66 2.88 -37.88
C ASP A 147 34.67 2.26 -36.89
N GLY A 148 33.36 2.48 -37.06
CA GLY A 148 32.30 1.71 -36.39
C GLY A 148 32.26 0.22 -36.77
N ARG A 149 33.42 -0.34 -37.15
CA ARG A 149 33.68 -1.73 -37.50
C ARG A 149 34.33 -2.52 -36.36
N THR A 150 34.70 -1.90 -35.25
CA THR A 150 35.31 -2.59 -34.09
C THR A 150 34.37 -2.77 -32.90
N SER A 151 33.26 -2.03 -32.80
CA SER A 151 32.27 -2.27 -31.74
C SER A 151 31.48 -3.54 -32.03
N LEU A 152 31.66 -4.57 -31.19
CA LEU A 152 30.99 -5.85 -31.31
C LEU A 152 30.02 -6.06 -30.15
N VAL A 153 28.99 -6.86 -30.42
CA VAL A 153 28.05 -7.35 -29.41
C VAL A 153 28.08 -8.86 -29.44
N ARG A 154 28.29 -9.47 -28.28
CA ARG A 154 28.23 -10.92 -28.09
C ARG A 154 27.06 -11.25 -27.18
N THR A 155 26.25 -12.23 -27.59
CA THR A 155 25.15 -12.74 -26.76
C THR A 155 25.48 -14.13 -26.29
N THR A 156 25.57 -14.31 -24.97
CA THR A 156 25.86 -15.61 -24.36
C THR A 156 24.61 -16.11 -23.62
N GLN A 157 24.15 -17.31 -23.97
CA GLN A 157 23.04 -17.93 -23.24
C GLN A 157 23.53 -18.31 -21.84
N ILE A 158 22.89 -17.74 -20.83
CA ILE A 158 23.19 -18.05 -19.43
C ILE A 158 22.09 -18.94 -18.84
N GLY A 159 22.51 -19.91 -18.03
CA GLY A 159 21.60 -20.69 -17.21
C GLY A 159 21.09 -19.89 -16.01
N PRO A 160 20.17 -20.47 -15.22
CA PRO A 160 19.75 -19.93 -13.93
C PRO A 160 20.96 -19.59 -13.03
N GLY A 161 20.96 -18.39 -12.43
CA GLY A 161 22.04 -17.92 -11.56
C GLY A 161 21.75 -16.57 -10.89
N GLU A 162 22.75 -16.01 -10.20
CA GLU A 162 22.61 -14.75 -9.44
C GLU A 162 22.17 -13.57 -10.32
N ASP A 163 22.69 -13.45 -11.55
CA ASP A 163 22.35 -12.34 -12.46
C ASP A 163 20.98 -12.51 -13.16
N CYS A 164 20.58 -13.75 -13.44
CA CYS A 164 19.26 -14.09 -13.99
C CYS A 164 18.72 -15.38 -13.35
N PRO A 165 17.76 -15.29 -12.41
CA PRO A 165 17.22 -16.44 -11.68
C PRO A 165 16.57 -17.52 -12.57
N ASN A 166 15.98 -17.12 -13.70
CA ASN A 166 15.33 -18.03 -14.67
C ASN A 166 16.20 -18.31 -15.91
N GLY A 167 17.49 -17.97 -15.84
CA GLY A 167 18.37 -17.91 -17.00
C GLY A 167 17.97 -16.80 -17.97
N GLY A 168 18.73 -16.66 -19.03
CA GLY A 168 18.53 -15.54 -19.95
C GLY A 168 19.67 -15.43 -20.94
N VAL A 169 19.88 -14.20 -21.40
CA VAL A 169 20.96 -13.84 -22.31
C VAL A 169 21.76 -12.73 -21.67
N ALA A 170 23.06 -12.96 -21.50
CA ALA A 170 24.01 -11.89 -21.25
C ALA A 170 24.36 -11.24 -22.59
N VAL A 171 24.18 -9.92 -22.67
CA VAL A 171 24.51 -9.09 -23.82
C VAL A 171 25.78 -8.33 -23.45
N GLU A 172 26.90 -8.79 -23.99
CA GLU A 172 28.23 -8.24 -23.76
C GLU A 172 28.56 -7.29 -24.90
N THR A 173 29.01 -6.08 -24.56
CA THR A 173 29.40 -5.06 -25.54
C THR A 173 30.83 -4.62 -25.30
N GLY A 174 31.57 -4.35 -26.37
CA GLY A 174 32.98 -3.96 -26.27
C GLY A 174 33.62 -3.66 -27.63
N ILE A 175 34.93 -3.45 -27.62
CA ILE A 175 35.74 -3.07 -28.80
C ILE A 175 36.70 -4.22 -29.14
N ASP A 176 36.64 -4.69 -30.39
CA ASP A 176 37.60 -5.64 -30.97
C ASP A 176 38.97 -4.96 -31.17
N ASP A 177 39.77 -4.94 -30.11
CA ASP A 177 41.09 -4.32 -30.07
C ASP A 177 42.13 -5.12 -30.87
N ASN A 178 41.92 -6.43 -31.01
CA ASN A 178 42.85 -7.32 -31.69
C ASN A 178 42.57 -7.47 -33.21
N GLY A 179 41.38 -7.06 -33.65
CA GLY A 179 40.94 -7.02 -35.05
C GLY A 179 40.62 -8.39 -35.66
N ASP A 180 40.28 -9.40 -34.85
CA ASP A 180 39.97 -10.75 -35.31
C ASP A 180 38.49 -10.97 -35.72
N GLY A 181 37.66 -9.96 -35.48
CA GLY A 181 36.24 -9.96 -35.81
C GLY A 181 35.35 -10.68 -34.80
N THR A 182 35.86 -11.00 -33.61
CA THR A 182 35.12 -11.55 -32.48
C THR A 182 35.37 -10.74 -31.21
N LEU A 183 34.47 -10.86 -30.23
CA LEU A 183 34.62 -10.19 -28.93
C LEU A 183 35.17 -11.20 -27.91
N GLY A 184 36.46 -11.08 -27.58
CA GLY A 184 37.13 -11.81 -26.52
C GLY A 184 36.64 -11.40 -25.13
N ASP A 185 36.87 -12.24 -24.12
CA ASP A 185 36.43 -11.95 -22.73
C ASP A 185 37.19 -10.75 -22.12
N ASP A 186 38.39 -10.46 -22.62
CA ASP A 186 39.23 -9.33 -22.26
C ASP A 186 38.89 -8.03 -23.00
N GLU A 187 37.97 -8.08 -23.97
CA GLU A 187 37.54 -6.96 -24.81
C GLU A 187 36.13 -6.44 -24.44
N VAL A 188 35.47 -7.06 -23.47
CA VAL A 188 34.14 -6.68 -23.00
C VAL A 188 34.22 -5.46 -22.08
N ASP A 189 33.51 -4.39 -22.45
CA ASP A 189 33.42 -3.14 -21.69
C ASP A 189 32.19 -3.10 -20.77
N ASP A 190 31.06 -3.67 -21.21
CA ASP A 190 29.80 -3.67 -20.46
C ASP A 190 28.98 -4.94 -20.69
N VAL A 191 28.22 -5.34 -19.67
CA VAL A 191 27.37 -6.53 -19.68
C VAL A 191 25.97 -6.18 -19.21
N ALA A 192 24.99 -6.36 -20.10
CA ALA A 192 23.57 -6.19 -19.80
C ALA A 192 22.87 -7.54 -19.80
N PHE A 193 21.97 -7.77 -18.84
CA PHE A 193 21.23 -9.03 -18.73
C PHE A 193 19.80 -8.88 -19.25
N VAL A 194 19.38 -9.80 -20.14
CA VAL A 194 18.00 -9.96 -20.59
C VAL A 194 17.49 -11.30 -20.06
N CYS A 195 16.77 -11.27 -18.94
CA CYS A 195 16.31 -12.48 -18.27
C CYS A 195 15.02 -13.04 -18.88
N ASN A 196 14.89 -14.37 -18.86
CA ASN A 196 13.68 -15.05 -19.32
C ASN A 196 12.56 -14.86 -18.29
N GLY A 197 11.55 -14.05 -18.65
CA GLY A 197 10.36 -13.78 -17.85
C GLY A 197 10.57 -12.63 -16.85
N ASN A 198 9.69 -11.63 -16.92
CA ASN A 198 9.54 -10.58 -15.89
C ASN A 198 8.81 -11.12 -14.65
N GLY A 199 9.15 -12.34 -14.22
CA GLY A 199 8.60 -12.95 -13.02
C GLY A 199 9.65 -12.93 -11.92
N PRO A 200 9.26 -12.69 -10.65
CA PRO A 200 10.19 -12.89 -9.54
C PRO A 200 10.84 -14.27 -9.60
N ALA A 201 12.02 -14.42 -9.01
CA ALA A 201 12.68 -15.72 -8.88
C ALA A 201 11.67 -16.74 -8.34
N ALA A 202 11.37 -17.75 -9.15
CA ALA A 202 10.37 -18.75 -8.88
C ALA A 202 11.06 -20.08 -8.65
N VAL A 203 10.58 -20.82 -7.67
CA VAL A 203 11.12 -22.14 -7.34
C VAL A 203 10.01 -23.17 -7.33
N GLY A 204 10.29 -24.43 -7.69
CA GLY A 204 9.32 -25.52 -7.51
C GLY A 204 9.07 -25.85 -6.05
N ASP A 205 8.44 -27.00 -5.77
CA ASP A 205 8.16 -27.49 -4.42
C ASP A 205 9.31 -27.26 -3.42
N ARG A 206 8.96 -26.86 -2.19
CA ARG A 206 9.91 -26.62 -1.11
C ARG A 206 9.49 -27.32 0.17
N VAL A 207 10.48 -27.95 0.81
CA VAL A 207 10.33 -28.53 2.14
C VAL A 207 11.38 -27.88 3.03
N ILE A 208 10.94 -27.13 4.02
CA ILE A 208 11.78 -26.47 5.01
C ILE A 208 11.95 -27.44 6.19
N ARG A 209 13.20 -27.83 6.45
CA ARG A 209 13.56 -28.69 7.59
C ARG A 209 14.39 -27.95 8.63
N ASN A 210 15.12 -26.92 8.23
CA ASN A 210 16.00 -26.14 9.10
C ASN A 210 16.20 -24.72 8.56
N GLN A 211 16.99 -23.90 9.26
CA GLN A 211 17.26 -22.51 8.87
C GLN A 211 17.98 -22.38 7.52
N ASP A 212 18.85 -23.30 7.13
CA ASP A 212 19.53 -23.24 5.83
C ASP A 212 18.52 -23.34 4.67
N ASP A 213 17.44 -24.12 4.84
CA ASP A 213 16.37 -24.21 3.85
C ASP A 213 15.57 -22.90 3.73
N VAL A 214 15.41 -22.16 4.84
CA VAL A 214 14.79 -20.82 4.86
C VAL A 214 15.69 -19.82 4.15
N ASP A 215 16.98 -19.80 4.50
CA ASP A 215 17.98 -18.90 3.92
C ASP A 215 18.14 -19.12 2.41
N ALA A 216 17.97 -20.37 1.94
CA ALA A 216 17.96 -20.71 0.51
C ALA A 216 16.77 -20.13 -0.27
N LEU A 217 15.75 -19.60 0.41
CA LEU A 217 14.61 -18.90 -0.20
C LEU A 217 14.81 -17.38 -0.29
N ALA A 218 15.97 -16.85 0.14
CA ALA A 218 16.29 -15.45 -0.02
C ALA A 218 16.19 -15.00 -1.50
N GLY A 219 15.40 -13.96 -1.76
CA GLY A 219 15.17 -13.42 -3.10
C GLY A 219 14.17 -14.19 -3.96
N VAL A 220 13.66 -15.34 -3.47
CA VAL A 220 12.52 -16.02 -4.08
C VAL A 220 11.26 -15.23 -3.78
N ALA A 221 10.48 -14.92 -4.82
CA ALA A 221 9.19 -14.24 -4.61
C ALA A 221 7.97 -15.10 -4.95
N ARG A 222 8.17 -16.30 -5.50
CA ARG A 222 7.08 -17.27 -5.74
C ARG A 222 7.54 -18.71 -5.61
N ILE A 223 6.68 -19.56 -5.06
CA ILE A 223 6.83 -21.03 -5.10
C ILE A 223 5.79 -21.59 -6.09
N GLU A 224 6.27 -22.16 -7.19
CA GLU A 224 5.49 -22.91 -8.17
C GLU A 224 5.36 -24.37 -7.75
N GLY A 225 4.59 -24.59 -6.68
CA GLY A 225 4.48 -25.89 -6.07
C GLY A 225 3.92 -25.81 -4.66
N ASP A 226 4.13 -26.88 -3.89
CA ASP A 226 3.82 -26.92 -2.47
C ASP A 226 4.97 -26.32 -1.64
N LEU A 227 4.62 -25.60 -0.58
CA LEU A 227 5.53 -25.23 0.51
C LEU A 227 5.17 -26.05 1.74
N ARG A 228 6.13 -26.81 2.27
CA ARG A 228 5.92 -27.65 3.45
C ARG A 228 6.95 -27.34 4.52
N VAL A 229 6.50 -27.07 5.74
CA VAL A 229 7.31 -26.90 6.94
C VAL A 229 6.79 -27.94 7.91
N ILE A 230 7.39 -29.12 7.90
CA ILE A 230 6.87 -30.27 8.64
C ILE A 230 7.96 -30.87 9.49
N ASN A 231 7.73 -30.98 10.81
CA ASN A 231 8.71 -31.49 11.77
C ASN A 231 10.09 -30.84 11.53
N SER A 232 10.07 -29.51 11.42
CA SER A 232 11.24 -28.68 11.16
C SER A 232 11.90 -28.23 12.46
N ASP A 233 13.22 -28.08 12.42
CA ASP A 233 14.03 -27.50 13.50
C ASP A 233 14.09 -25.95 13.43
N VAL A 234 13.22 -25.32 12.63
CA VAL A 234 13.14 -23.86 12.51
C VAL A 234 12.42 -23.28 13.72
N VAL A 235 13.01 -22.22 14.28
CA VAL A 235 12.45 -21.50 15.43
C VAL A 235 11.55 -20.35 14.98
N ASP A 236 11.96 -19.62 13.94
CA ASP A 236 11.23 -18.49 13.38
C ASP A 236 11.08 -18.68 11.87
N LEU A 237 9.85 -18.93 11.41
CA LEU A 237 9.58 -19.07 9.98
C LEU A 237 9.32 -17.69 9.37
N LEU A 238 10.38 -17.09 8.83
CA LEU A 238 10.34 -15.82 8.14
C LEU A 238 10.56 -16.04 6.64
N LEU A 239 9.57 -15.71 5.81
CA LEU A 239 9.65 -15.88 4.35
C LEU A 239 9.56 -14.54 3.61
N PRO A 240 10.45 -13.57 3.89
CA PRO A 240 10.32 -12.21 3.39
C PRO A 240 10.42 -12.19 1.86
N GLY A 241 9.34 -11.76 1.22
CA GLY A 241 9.28 -11.56 -0.22
C GLY A 241 8.60 -12.69 -0.97
N ILE A 242 8.31 -13.85 -0.35
CA ILE A 242 7.45 -14.85 -0.98
C ILE A 242 6.03 -14.30 -0.98
N THR A 243 5.55 -13.97 -2.18
CA THR A 243 4.23 -13.34 -2.38
C THR A 243 3.15 -14.33 -2.81
N ALA A 244 3.54 -15.48 -3.37
CA ALA A 244 2.60 -16.48 -3.84
C ALA A 244 3.15 -17.91 -3.77
N VAL A 245 2.28 -18.84 -3.39
CA VAL A 245 2.50 -20.29 -3.50
C VAL A 245 1.40 -20.86 -4.38
N THR A 246 1.72 -21.58 -5.46
CA THR A 246 0.68 -22.07 -6.38
C THR A 246 -0.01 -23.34 -5.91
N GLY A 247 0.68 -24.15 -5.11
CA GLY A 247 0.16 -25.36 -4.48
C GLY A 247 -0.31 -25.10 -3.06
N ASN A 248 -0.12 -26.07 -2.19
CA ASN A 248 -0.51 -25.98 -0.78
C ASN A 248 0.60 -25.38 0.07
N VAL A 249 0.21 -24.73 1.17
CA VAL A 249 1.12 -24.36 2.27
C VAL A 249 0.76 -25.21 3.48
N GLU A 250 1.70 -26.06 3.91
CA GLU A 250 1.51 -26.96 5.05
C GLU A 250 2.56 -26.64 6.10
N ILE A 251 2.13 -26.17 7.28
CA ILE A 251 2.99 -25.87 8.43
C ILE A 251 2.50 -26.73 9.59
N SER A 252 3.11 -27.90 9.73
CA SER A 252 2.61 -28.92 10.66
C SER A 252 3.66 -29.60 11.51
N ASP A 253 3.29 -30.03 12.72
CA ASP A 253 4.16 -30.81 13.60
C ASP A 253 5.50 -30.11 13.95
N ASN A 254 5.56 -28.78 13.95
CA ASN A 254 6.79 -28.05 14.29
C ASN A 254 6.80 -27.71 15.78
N ILE A 255 7.49 -28.54 16.56
CA ILE A 255 7.47 -28.48 18.03
C ILE A 255 8.19 -27.24 18.58
N ASP A 256 9.29 -26.83 17.94
CA ASP A 256 10.14 -25.73 18.40
C ASP A 256 9.86 -24.39 17.67
N LEU A 257 8.90 -24.37 16.75
CA LEU A 257 8.51 -23.19 15.99
C LEU A 257 7.75 -22.21 16.88
N LEU A 258 8.29 -21.01 17.06
CA LEU A 258 7.72 -19.97 17.91
C LEU A 258 6.89 -18.96 17.12
N THR A 259 7.35 -18.61 15.92
CA THR A 259 6.72 -17.58 15.09
C THR A 259 6.50 -18.08 13.66
N ILE A 260 5.33 -17.75 13.12
CA ILE A 260 4.97 -17.94 11.72
C ILE A 260 4.69 -16.56 11.14
N ASP A 261 5.61 -16.03 10.33
CA ASP A 261 5.42 -14.77 9.63
C ASP A 261 5.19 -15.02 8.14
N LEU A 262 3.91 -14.99 7.75
CA LEU A 262 3.46 -15.07 6.36
C LEU A 262 3.00 -13.71 5.83
N SER A 263 3.46 -12.60 6.43
CA SER A 263 3.02 -11.24 6.09
C SER A 263 3.37 -10.79 4.66
N SER A 264 4.24 -11.49 3.93
CA SER A 264 4.42 -11.21 2.49
C SER A 264 3.53 -12.06 1.58
N LEU A 265 2.96 -13.15 2.10
CA LEU A 265 2.24 -14.13 1.30
C LEU A 265 0.83 -13.65 0.99
N SER A 266 0.61 -13.23 -0.25
CA SER A 266 -0.66 -12.64 -0.70
C SER A 266 -1.66 -13.65 -1.27
N SER A 267 -1.17 -14.78 -1.80
CA SER A 267 -2.02 -15.77 -2.42
C SER A 267 -1.48 -17.19 -2.30
N VAL A 268 -2.38 -18.14 -2.05
CA VAL A 268 -2.11 -19.57 -2.10
C VAL A 268 -3.09 -20.21 -3.08
N GLY A 269 -2.58 -20.88 -4.10
CA GLY A 269 -3.41 -21.51 -5.14
C GLY A 269 -4.12 -22.78 -4.64
N GLY A 270 -3.51 -23.50 -3.70
CA GLY A 270 -4.08 -24.65 -3.00
C GLY A 270 -4.63 -24.29 -1.62
N GLY A 271 -4.59 -25.25 -0.71
CA GLY A 271 -4.98 -25.07 0.70
C GLY A 271 -3.84 -24.55 1.57
N VAL A 272 -4.22 -24.03 2.74
CA VAL A 272 -3.32 -23.61 3.81
C VAL A 272 -3.68 -24.41 5.05
N ASP A 273 -2.72 -25.18 5.55
CA ASP A 273 -2.83 -26.01 6.75
C ASP A 273 -1.80 -25.54 7.77
N VAL A 274 -2.26 -25.06 8.93
CA VAL A 274 -1.41 -24.74 10.09
C VAL A 274 -1.87 -25.62 11.25
N ASP A 275 -1.20 -26.76 11.44
CA ASP A 275 -1.66 -27.82 12.33
C ASP A 275 -0.58 -28.25 13.34
N HIS A 276 -0.95 -28.48 14.59
CA HIS A 276 -0.04 -29.11 15.56
C HIS A 276 1.33 -28.41 15.74
N ASN A 277 1.34 -27.08 15.90
CA ASN A 277 2.54 -26.28 16.20
C ASN A 277 2.46 -25.76 17.66
N PRO A 278 2.83 -26.59 18.66
CA PRO A 278 2.50 -26.32 20.05
C PRO A 278 3.23 -25.14 20.67
N ALA A 279 4.34 -24.65 20.10
CA ALA A 279 5.06 -23.51 20.65
C ALA A 279 4.68 -22.15 20.01
N VAL A 280 3.89 -22.17 18.92
CA VAL A 280 3.40 -20.96 18.27
C VAL A 280 2.33 -20.28 19.14
N THR A 281 2.44 -18.97 19.27
CA THR A 281 1.51 -18.14 20.07
C THR A 281 0.67 -17.18 19.22
N ASP A 282 1.18 -16.79 18.06
CA ASP A 282 0.47 -15.91 17.12
C ASP A 282 0.57 -16.48 15.71
N ILE A 283 -0.57 -16.47 14.99
CA ILE A 283 -0.68 -16.83 13.58
C ILE A 283 -1.20 -15.60 12.83
N ASP A 284 -0.31 -14.95 12.09
CA ASP A 284 -0.63 -13.80 11.24
C ASP A 284 -0.87 -14.24 9.79
N LEU A 285 -2.12 -14.13 9.33
CA LEU A 285 -2.53 -14.35 7.95
C LEU A 285 -3.12 -13.09 7.31
N GLN A 286 -2.88 -11.90 7.88
CA GLN A 286 -3.48 -10.64 7.42
C GLN A 286 -3.15 -10.31 5.97
N SER A 287 -2.03 -10.77 5.46
CA SER A 287 -1.61 -10.44 4.10
C SER A 287 -2.16 -11.42 3.06
N LEU A 288 -2.70 -12.56 3.50
CA LEU A 288 -3.18 -13.63 2.64
C LEU A 288 -4.57 -13.33 2.09
N SER A 289 -4.66 -12.61 0.98
CA SER A 289 -5.94 -12.24 0.34
C SER A 289 -6.74 -13.44 -0.18
N ASP A 290 -6.07 -14.37 -0.88
CA ASP A 290 -6.74 -15.41 -1.66
C ASP A 290 -6.17 -16.81 -1.38
N VAL A 291 -7.05 -17.71 -0.95
CA VAL A 291 -6.80 -19.15 -0.79
C VAL A 291 -7.67 -19.92 -1.78
N GLY A 292 -7.04 -20.61 -2.72
CA GLY A 292 -7.70 -21.37 -3.77
C GLY A 292 -8.27 -22.72 -3.31
N GLY A 293 -7.84 -23.20 -2.15
CA GLY A 293 -8.31 -24.41 -1.48
C GLY A 293 -8.98 -24.11 -0.13
N HIS A 294 -8.74 -24.98 0.85
CA HIS A 294 -9.19 -24.80 2.23
C HIS A 294 -8.21 -23.96 3.04
N LEU A 295 -8.68 -23.36 4.13
CA LEU A 295 -7.85 -22.75 5.16
C LEU A 295 -8.16 -23.46 6.48
N TYR A 296 -7.19 -24.16 7.03
CA TYR A 296 -7.31 -24.95 8.25
C TYR A 296 -6.25 -24.50 9.26
N VAL A 297 -6.71 -24.12 10.45
CA VAL A 297 -5.86 -23.79 11.60
C VAL A 297 -6.30 -24.67 12.77
N GLY A 298 -5.52 -25.69 13.08
CA GLY A 298 -5.89 -26.76 14.00
C GLY A 298 -4.83 -27.13 15.03
N ASP A 299 -5.23 -27.63 16.19
CA ASP A 299 -4.33 -28.25 17.17
C ASP A 299 -3.10 -27.42 17.56
N ASN A 300 -3.22 -26.09 17.60
CA ASN A 300 -2.19 -25.16 18.05
C ASN A 300 -2.52 -24.63 19.46
N PRO A 301 -2.22 -25.39 20.54
CA PRO A 301 -2.78 -25.18 21.88
C PRO A 301 -2.34 -23.91 22.62
N ASN A 302 -1.31 -23.22 22.14
CA ASN A 302 -0.78 -22.01 22.77
C ASN A 302 -1.04 -20.75 21.93
N VAL A 303 -1.79 -20.86 20.83
CA VAL A 303 -2.15 -19.70 20.02
C VAL A 303 -3.17 -18.83 20.75
N ASP A 304 -2.84 -17.55 20.91
CA ASP A 304 -3.68 -16.50 21.47
C ASP A 304 -4.29 -15.63 20.35
N THR A 305 -3.65 -15.52 19.19
CA THR A 305 -4.19 -14.72 18.07
C THR A 305 -4.18 -15.51 16.78
N VAL A 306 -5.32 -15.55 16.08
CA VAL A 306 -5.39 -15.95 14.68
C VAL A 306 -5.94 -14.77 13.90
N ASP A 307 -5.04 -14.04 13.25
CA ASP A 307 -5.38 -12.82 12.55
C ASP A 307 -5.72 -13.11 11.09
N LEU A 308 -6.99 -12.91 10.74
CA LEU A 308 -7.57 -13.19 9.42
C LEU A 308 -8.02 -11.92 8.72
N ALA A 309 -7.69 -10.73 9.24
CA ALA A 309 -8.33 -9.48 8.86
C ALA A 309 -8.21 -9.13 7.36
N GLY A 310 -7.20 -9.65 6.66
CA GLY A 310 -7.04 -9.45 5.22
C GLY A 310 -7.27 -10.70 4.36
N VAL A 311 -7.79 -11.79 4.95
CA VAL A 311 -8.23 -12.95 4.18
C VAL A 311 -9.57 -12.65 3.52
N ASN A 312 -9.55 -12.34 2.23
CA ASN A 312 -10.77 -11.97 1.49
C ASN A 312 -11.52 -13.21 1.00
N ARG A 313 -10.80 -14.23 0.53
CA ARG A 313 -11.42 -15.35 -0.17
C ARG A 313 -10.75 -16.67 0.16
N VAL A 314 -11.55 -17.63 0.62
CA VAL A 314 -11.23 -19.05 0.73
C VAL A 314 -12.19 -19.80 -0.18
N SER A 315 -11.67 -20.49 -1.20
CA SER A 315 -12.52 -21.15 -2.20
C SER A 315 -13.09 -22.48 -1.70
N GLY A 316 -12.45 -23.09 -0.71
CA GLY A 316 -12.86 -24.33 -0.05
C GLY A 316 -13.42 -24.12 1.35
N ALA A 317 -13.20 -25.10 2.21
CA ALA A 317 -13.59 -25.05 3.62
C ALA A 317 -12.70 -24.10 4.42
N PHE A 318 -13.27 -23.49 5.45
CA PHE A 318 -12.57 -22.66 6.42
C PHE A 318 -12.75 -23.29 7.81
N ILE A 319 -11.67 -23.61 8.50
CA ILE A 319 -11.72 -24.35 9.76
C ILE A 319 -10.73 -23.73 10.76
N VAL A 320 -11.23 -23.37 11.94
CA VAL A 320 -10.43 -22.95 13.08
C VAL A 320 -10.79 -23.81 14.29
N SER A 321 -9.86 -24.67 14.68
CA SER A 321 -9.98 -25.63 15.78
C SER A 321 -8.65 -25.79 16.52
N THR A 322 -8.17 -24.72 17.13
CA THR A 322 -6.83 -24.65 17.73
C THR A 322 -6.68 -25.51 18.99
N GLY A 323 -7.76 -25.83 19.69
CA GLY A 323 -7.70 -26.44 21.01
C GLY A 323 -7.07 -25.55 22.08
N SER A 324 -6.73 -24.29 21.75
CA SER A 324 -6.00 -23.41 22.67
C SER A 324 -6.86 -23.05 23.88
N ALA A 325 -6.21 -23.03 25.04
CA ALA A 325 -6.80 -22.60 26.32
C ALA A 325 -6.46 -21.13 26.65
N GLY A 326 -5.61 -20.48 25.84
CA GLY A 326 -5.22 -19.08 25.95
C GLY A 326 -6.32 -18.13 25.44
N ASP A 327 -6.13 -16.82 25.44
CA ASP A 327 -7.19 -15.91 24.98
C ASP A 327 -7.18 -15.81 23.46
N ILE A 328 -8.04 -16.56 22.77
CA ILE A 328 -8.07 -16.58 21.31
C ILE A 328 -8.88 -15.38 20.80
N VAL A 329 -8.23 -14.53 20.00
CA VAL A 329 -8.90 -13.50 19.20
C VAL A 329 -9.00 -13.97 17.76
N LEU A 330 -10.23 -14.04 17.25
CA LEU A 330 -10.54 -14.27 15.84
C LEU A 330 -11.14 -13.01 15.26
N ASP A 331 -10.43 -12.39 14.30
CA ASP A 331 -10.91 -11.16 13.65
C ASP A 331 -11.87 -11.45 12.48
N GLY A 332 -12.91 -12.23 12.75
CA GLY A 332 -13.99 -12.53 11.80
C GLY A 332 -13.71 -13.70 10.84
N LEU A 333 -14.60 -13.81 9.85
CA LEU A 333 -14.50 -14.76 8.74
C LEU A 333 -13.99 -14.05 7.48
N PRO A 334 -13.41 -14.80 6.53
CA PRO A 334 -13.17 -14.26 5.20
C PRO A 334 -14.46 -13.75 4.51
N ASP A 335 -14.35 -12.71 3.69
CA ASP A 335 -15.49 -12.14 2.93
C ASP A 335 -16.21 -13.20 2.09
N PHE A 336 -15.47 -14.20 1.59
CA PHE A 336 -16.01 -15.34 0.87
C PHE A 336 -15.38 -16.65 1.35
N VAL A 337 -16.20 -17.57 1.82
CA VAL A 337 -15.87 -18.98 2.04
C VAL A 337 -16.71 -19.81 1.07
N GLY A 338 -16.07 -20.56 0.18
CA GLY A 338 -16.76 -21.34 -0.85
C GLY A 338 -17.40 -22.63 -0.34
N GLY A 339 -16.84 -23.20 0.74
CA GLY A 339 -17.34 -24.40 1.41
C GLY A 339 -17.86 -24.12 2.81
N ASP A 340 -17.72 -25.11 3.68
CA ASP A 340 -18.15 -25.03 5.08
C ASP A 340 -17.21 -24.15 5.90
N ALA A 341 -17.77 -23.41 6.84
CA ALA A 341 -17.04 -22.64 7.84
C ALA A 341 -17.24 -23.28 9.22
N TYR A 342 -16.16 -23.75 9.86
CA TYR A 342 -16.17 -24.34 11.19
C TYR A 342 -15.28 -23.55 12.14
N ILE A 343 -15.87 -23.05 13.23
CA ILE A 343 -15.14 -22.43 14.34
C ILE A 343 -15.50 -23.19 15.60
N GLY A 344 -14.61 -24.08 16.04
CA GLY A 344 -14.95 -24.94 17.15
C GLY A 344 -13.79 -25.46 17.96
N ASP A 345 -14.13 -26.02 19.11
CA ASP A 345 -13.17 -26.62 20.05
C ASP A 345 -12.07 -25.63 20.50
N ASN A 346 -12.34 -24.33 20.41
CA ASN A 346 -11.45 -23.27 20.86
C ASN A 346 -11.82 -22.92 22.31
N ALA A 347 -11.16 -23.55 23.29
CA ALA A 347 -11.42 -23.26 24.70
C ALA A 347 -11.11 -21.80 25.03
N GLY A 348 -10.17 -21.19 24.31
CA GLY A 348 -9.69 -19.84 24.48
C GLY A 348 -10.52 -18.71 23.88
N LEU A 349 -11.40 -19.04 22.94
CA LEU A 349 -12.16 -18.04 22.20
C LEU A 349 -13.19 -17.39 23.13
N ARG A 350 -13.04 -16.09 23.40
CA ARG A 350 -13.94 -15.34 24.31
C ARG A 350 -15.06 -14.62 23.59
N ALA A 351 -14.78 -14.11 22.41
CA ALA A 351 -15.74 -13.40 21.58
C ALA A 351 -15.49 -13.73 20.12
N LEU A 352 -16.56 -13.84 19.34
CA LEU A 352 -16.50 -14.02 17.90
C LEU A 352 -17.44 -13.02 17.25
N VAL A 353 -16.87 -12.09 16.49
CA VAL A 353 -17.64 -11.12 15.71
C VAL A 353 -17.35 -11.39 14.25
N LEU A 354 -18.37 -11.86 13.53
CA LEU A 354 -18.27 -12.12 12.10
C LEU A 354 -18.57 -10.83 11.34
N ARG A 355 -17.85 -10.56 10.26
CA ARG A 355 -18.06 -9.35 9.44
C ARG A 355 -18.98 -9.64 8.26
N ASP A 356 -19.20 -8.63 7.41
CA ASP A 356 -19.81 -8.81 6.10
C ASP A 356 -19.16 -9.98 5.35
N GLY A 357 -19.95 -10.87 4.77
CA GLY A 357 -19.38 -11.99 4.03
C GLY A 357 -20.39 -13.01 3.51
N PHE A 358 -19.86 -14.06 2.88
CA PHE A 358 -20.63 -15.16 2.32
C PHE A 358 -19.98 -16.50 2.66
N VAL A 359 -20.76 -17.41 3.24
CA VAL A 359 -20.41 -18.82 3.43
C VAL A 359 -21.25 -19.66 2.47
N GLY A 360 -20.57 -20.34 1.55
CA GLY A 360 -21.15 -21.16 0.51
C GLY A 360 -21.61 -22.53 0.99
N GLY A 361 -21.13 -22.99 2.15
CA GLY A 361 -21.53 -24.22 2.83
C GLY A 361 -22.30 -23.96 4.12
N ASP A 362 -22.11 -24.87 5.08
CA ASP A 362 -22.65 -24.73 6.43
C ASP A 362 -21.77 -23.80 7.29
N LEU A 363 -22.39 -23.07 8.21
CA LEU A 363 -21.67 -22.33 9.25
C LEU A 363 -21.85 -23.02 10.59
N THR A 364 -20.76 -23.50 11.19
CA THR A 364 -20.77 -24.22 12.47
C THR A 364 -19.90 -23.50 13.50
N VAL A 365 -20.50 -23.15 14.64
CA VAL A 365 -19.82 -22.65 15.83
C VAL A 365 -20.05 -23.64 16.98
N ASN A 366 -19.06 -24.50 17.26
CA ASN A 366 -19.24 -25.66 18.13
C ASN A 366 -18.18 -25.81 19.22
N GLY A 367 -18.54 -26.08 20.47
CA GLY A 367 -17.59 -26.56 21.47
C GLY A 367 -16.62 -25.48 22.00
N ASN A 368 -16.89 -24.19 21.75
CA ASN A 368 -16.05 -23.10 22.26
C ASN A 368 -16.40 -22.82 23.72
N SER A 369 -15.51 -23.25 24.62
CA SER A 369 -15.83 -23.37 26.05
C SER A 369 -15.94 -22.03 26.78
N ASN A 370 -15.17 -21.01 26.37
CA ASN A 370 -15.18 -19.68 26.97
C ASN A 370 -15.85 -18.60 26.10
N LEU A 371 -16.49 -18.99 24.99
CA LEU A 371 -17.15 -18.06 24.08
C LEU A 371 -18.35 -17.45 24.80
N ALA A 372 -18.27 -16.16 25.12
CA ALA A 372 -19.28 -15.44 25.89
C ALA A 372 -20.03 -14.38 25.07
N ALA A 373 -19.53 -14.05 23.87
CA ALA A 373 -20.16 -13.11 22.96
C ALA A 373 -20.03 -13.60 21.52
N LEU A 374 -21.15 -13.62 20.82
CA LEU A 374 -21.22 -14.02 19.41
C LEU A 374 -22.07 -12.98 18.67
N GLY A 375 -21.58 -12.50 17.52
CA GLY A 375 -22.27 -11.45 16.78
C GLY A 375 -21.89 -11.39 15.32
N VAL A 376 -22.68 -10.61 14.57
CA VAL A 376 -22.39 -10.24 13.19
C VAL A 376 -22.35 -8.72 13.09
N ASP A 377 -21.25 -8.18 12.61
CA ASP A 377 -21.08 -6.78 12.22
C ASP A 377 -21.20 -6.67 10.70
N GLY A 378 -22.41 -6.36 10.22
CA GLY A 378 -22.72 -6.27 8.79
C GLY A 378 -23.75 -7.31 8.33
N ARG A 379 -23.53 -7.89 7.14
CA ARG A 379 -24.38 -8.87 6.47
C ARG A 379 -23.59 -10.12 6.15
N LEU A 380 -23.83 -11.15 6.95
CA LEU A 380 -23.31 -12.48 6.68
C LEU A 380 -24.39 -13.34 6.01
N PHE A 381 -24.11 -13.83 4.81
CA PHE A 381 -24.97 -14.76 4.09
C PHE A 381 -24.46 -16.18 4.25
N VAL A 382 -25.34 -17.11 4.61
CA VAL A 382 -25.02 -18.54 4.70
C VAL A 382 -25.92 -19.31 3.74
N ALA A 383 -25.31 -20.02 2.80
CA ALA A 383 -26.06 -20.68 1.73
C ALA A 383 -26.82 -21.93 2.18
N PHE A 384 -26.34 -22.59 3.23
CA PHE A 384 -26.95 -23.79 3.79
C PHE A 384 -27.29 -23.59 5.27
N ASP A 385 -26.97 -24.56 6.11
CA ASP A 385 -27.44 -24.62 7.48
C ASP A 385 -26.49 -23.86 8.40
N SER A 386 -27.01 -23.41 9.55
CA SER A 386 -26.19 -22.78 10.58
C SER A 386 -26.40 -23.45 11.94
N TYR A 387 -25.29 -23.81 12.57
CA TYR A 387 -25.24 -24.60 13.79
C TYR A 387 -24.47 -23.82 14.86
N VAL A 388 -25.11 -23.51 15.99
CA VAL A 388 -24.44 -22.95 17.17
C VAL A 388 -24.67 -23.90 18.33
N THR A 389 -23.69 -24.74 18.65
CA THR A 389 -23.88 -25.84 19.59
C THR A 389 -22.77 -25.98 20.62
N ASN A 390 -23.10 -26.42 21.84
CA ASN A 390 -22.13 -26.77 22.87
C ASN A 390 -21.14 -25.66 23.26
N ASN A 391 -21.52 -24.38 23.14
CA ASN A 391 -20.67 -23.26 23.58
C ASN A 391 -20.98 -22.91 25.04
N ALA A 392 -20.08 -23.27 25.96
CA ALA A 392 -20.40 -23.39 27.38
C ALA A 392 -20.55 -22.05 28.13
N ALA A 393 -20.02 -20.95 27.59
CA ALA A 393 -20.16 -19.61 28.18
C ALA A 393 -21.15 -18.70 27.43
N LEU A 394 -21.68 -19.15 26.29
CA LEU A 394 -22.54 -18.37 25.41
C LEU A 394 -23.99 -18.57 25.84
N ALA A 395 -24.69 -17.49 26.22
CA ALA A 395 -26.10 -17.59 26.58
C ALA A 395 -26.94 -17.97 25.36
N GLU A 396 -27.96 -18.79 25.56
CA GLU A 396 -28.88 -19.21 24.49
C GLU A 396 -29.50 -18.01 23.75
N GLY A 397 -29.80 -16.92 24.46
CA GLY A 397 -30.29 -15.67 23.88
C GLY A 397 -29.30 -15.03 22.90
N ASP A 398 -28.01 -14.99 23.23
CA ASP A 398 -26.97 -14.43 22.36
C ASP A 398 -26.79 -15.29 21.10
N ALA A 399 -26.87 -16.62 21.23
CA ALA A 399 -26.85 -17.54 20.10
C ALA A 399 -28.07 -17.36 19.17
N ILE A 400 -29.26 -17.12 19.75
CA ILE A 400 -30.49 -16.81 18.99
C ILE A 400 -30.33 -15.50 18.23
N ASP A 401 -29.90 -14.44 18.92
CA ASP A 401 -29.71 -13.11 18.32
C ASP A 401 -28.69 -13.16 17.18
N PHE A 402 -27.60 -13.91 17.36
CA PHE A 402 -26.64 -14.18 16.29
C PHE A 402 -27.29 -14.88 15.09
N LEU A 403 -27.97 -16.00 15.26
CA LEU A 403 -28.58 -16.71 14.12
C LEU A 403 -29.67 -15.88 13.42
N LEU A 404 -30.42 -15.06 14.16
CA LEU A 404 -31.40 -14.13 13.59
C LEU A 404 -30.75 -12.97 12.81
N SER A 405 -29.47 -12.68 13.04
CA SER A 405 -28.71 -11.69 12.29
C SER A 405 -28.16 -12.22 10.96
N LEU A 406 -28.17 -13.55 10.75
CA LEU A 406 -27.71 -14.18 9.53
C LEU A 406 -28.75 -14.09 8.40
N PHE A 407 -28.26 -13.91 7.18
CA PHE A 407 -29.04 -14.14 5.97
C PHE A 407 -28.83 -15.59 5.52
N ALA A 408 -29.38 -16.53 6.28
CA ALA A 408 -29.30 -17.96 5.99
C ALA A 408 -30.43 -18.43 5.06
N ALA A 409 -30.11 -19.33 4.12
CA ALA A 409 -31.11 -19.98 3.26
C ALA A 409 -31.55 -21.37 3.77
N GLY A 410 -30.78 -22.00 4.66
CA GLY A 410 -31.04 -23.31 5.25
C GLY A 410 -31.66 -23.26 6.65
N ASP A 411 -31.57 -24.40 7.35
CA ASP A 411 -32.09 -24.59 8.70
C ASP A 411 -31.15 -24.00 9.76
N LEU A 412 -31.72 -23.65 10.92
CA LEU A 412 -31.00 -23.10 12.07
C LEU A 412 -31.10 -24.07 13.24
N LEU A 413 -29.95 -24.50 13.79
CA LEU A 413 -29.88 -25.36 14.98
C LEU A 413 -29.12 -24.67 16.12
N ILE A 414 -29.74 -24.65 17.28
CA ILE A 414 -29.16 -24.20 18.54
C ILE A 414 -29.34 -25.33 19.56
N GLU A 415 -28.25 -25.86 20.11
CA GLU A 415 -28.31 -26.97 21.06
C GLU A 415 -27.14 -26.94 22.05
N GLY A 416 -27.38 -27.22 23.33
CA GLY A 416 -26.31 -27.46 24.31
C GLY A 416 -25.48 -26.23 24.72
N ASN A 417 -25.92 -25.01 24.40
CA ASN A 417 -25.29 -23.77 24.87
C ASN A 417 -25.67 -23.46 26.32
N ALA A 418 -25.04 -22.44 26.94
CA ALA A 418 -25.31 -22.06 28.33
C ALA A 418 -26.78 -21.62 28.52
N PRO A 419 -27.38 -21.89 29.70
CA PRO A 419 -28.80 -21.67 29.98
C PRO A 419 -29.23 -20.20 30.06
#